data_AF-A0A2W2IQ58-F1
#
_entry.id   AF-A0A2W2IQ58-F1
#
_cell.length_a   1.000
_cell.length_b   1.000
_cell.length_c   1.000
_cell.angle_alpha   90.00
_cell.angle_beta   90.00
_cell.angle_gamma   90.00
#
_symmetry.space_group_name_H-M   'P 1'
#
loop_
_entity.id
_entity.type
_entity.pdbx_description
1 polymer ?
#
loop_
_entity_poly.entity_id
_entity_poly.type
_entity_poly.pdbx_seq_one_letter_code
_entity_poly.pdbx_strand_id
1 'polypeptide(L)'
;MSENPQVTAVLEYVEARERELAEQAAQIRTRLEELTAQLGELDAESENLRVTRKTLLTPFADTGQPMRARDLCQALDLPIIPKNTEGIRSKLKRLVARGILTEPEPGLFAQPRA
;
A
#
# COMPACT_ATOMS: atom_id res chain seq x y z
N MET A 1 -52.62 36.59 -22.63
CA MET A 1 -51.78 36.32 -21.45
C MET A 1 -50.35 36.63 -21.85
N SER A 2 -49.84 37.81 -21.50
CA SER A 2 -48.48 38.19 -21.89
C SER A 2 -47.48 37.42 -21.03
N GLU A 3 -46.63 36.60 -21.65
CA GLU A 3 -45.45 36.05 -21.00
C GLU A 3 -44.59 37.21 -20.49
N ASN A 4 -44.22 37.14 -19.22
CA ASN A 4 -43.40 38.15 -18.58
C ASN A 4 -41.93 37.87 -18.91
N PRO A 5 -41.23 38.73 -19.69
CA PRO A 5 -39.87 38.49 -20.15
C PRO A 5 -38.84 38.35 -19.01
N GLN A 6 -39.13 38.93 -17.83
CA GLN A 6 -38.28 38.75 -16.64
C GLN A 6 -38.37 37.33 -16.07
N VAL A 7 -39.55 36.70 -16.15
CA VAL A 7 -39.75 35.31 -15.69
C VAL A 7 -39.01 34.35 -16.61
N THR A 8 -39.06 34.57 -17.93
CA THR A 8 -38.31 33.76 -18.91
C THR A 8 -36.80 33.83 -18.66
N ALA A 9 -36.23 35.02 -18.47
CA ALA A 9 -34.79 35.19 -18.22
C ALA A 9 -34.32 34.52 -16.92
N VAL A 10 -35.14 34.54 -15.87
CA VAL A 10 -34.84 33.86 -14.60
C VAL A 10 -34.85 32.34 -14.79
N LEU A 11 -35.80 31.79 -15.54
CA LEU A 11 -35.87 30.36 -15.83
C LEU A 11 -34.65 29.89 -16.64
N GLU A 12 -34.26 30.63 -17.68
CA GLU A 12 -33.06 30.32 -18.47
C GLU A 12 -31.77 30.32 -17.61
N TYR A 13 -31.66 31.27 -16.69
CA TYR A 13 -30.54 31.32 -15.75
C TYR A 13 -30.53 30.11 -14.81
N VAL A 14 -31.69 29.74 -14.25
CA VAL A 14 -31.83 28.56 -13.38
C VAL A 14 -31.46 27.29 -14.15
N GLU A 15 -31.98 27.10 -15.35
CA GLU A 15 -31.65 25.94 -16.20
C GLU A 15 -30.16 25.86 -16.55
N ALA A 16 -29.51 27.01 -16.81
CA ALA A 16 -28.07 27.06 -17.04
C ALA A 16 -27.29 26.66 -15.78
N ARG A 17 -27.72 27.16 -14.61
CA ARG A 17 -27.09 26.84 -13.33
C ARG A 17 -27.29 25.38 -12.94
N GLU A 18 -28.46 24.81 -13.19
CA GLU A 18 -28.75 23.39 -12.97
C GLU A 18 -27.88 22.49 -13.85
N ARG A 19 -27.69 22.87 -15.12
CA ARG A 19 -26.78 22.17 -16.03
C ARG A 19 -25.33 22.21 -15.54
N GLU A 20 -24.85 23.37 -15.12
CA GLU A 20 -23.49 23.52 -14.57
C GLU A 20 -23.29 22.66 -13.31
N LEU A 21 -24.26 22.67 -12.39
CA LEU A 21 -24.21 21.83 -11.19
C LEU A 21 -24.27 20.33 -11.52
N ALA A 22 -25.06 19.93 -12.52
CA ALA A 22 -25.11 18.55 -12.98
C ALA A 22 -23.77 18.09 -13.57
N GLU A 23 -23.10 18.95 -14.33
CA GLU A 23 -21.77 18.71 -14.90
C GLU A 23 -20.71 18.59 -13.79
N GLN A 24 -20.71 19.51 -12.82
CA GLN A 24 -19.83 19.43 -11.64
C GLN A 24 -20.05 18.13 -10.85
N ALA A 25 -21.32 17.76 -10.62
CA ALA A 25 -21.66 16.52 -9.93
C ALA A 25 -21.20 15.29 -10.73
N ALA A 26 -21.33 15.29 -12.05
CA ALA A 26 -20.82 14.22 -12.91
C ALA A 26 -19.29 14.11 -12.79
N GLN A 27 -18.57 15.24 -12.88
CA GLN A 27 -17.12 15.28 -12.72
C GLN A 27 -16.67 14.75 -11.35
N ILE A 28 -17.36 15.12 -10.28
CA ILE A 28 -17.07 14.62 -8.92
C ILE A 28 -17.31 13.12 -8.84
N ARG A 29 -18.39 12.60 -9.42
CA ARG A 29 -18.66 11.14 -9.44
C ARG A 29 -17.57 10.38 -10.18
N THR A 30 -17.17 10.84 -11.36
CA THR A 30 -16.04 10.25 -12.10
C THR A 30 -14.77 10.28 -11.25
N ARG A 31 -14.48 11.39 -10.57
CA ARG A 31 -13.31 11.49 -9.70
C ARG A 31 -13.38 10.54 -8.50
N LEU A 32 -14.56 10.32 -7.93
CA LEU A 32 -14.77 9.34 -6.86
C LEU A 32 -14.49 7.91 -7.34
N GLU A 33 -14.94 7.56 -8.54
CA GLU A 33 -14.68 6.25 -9.14
C GLU A 33 -13.17 6.03 -9.34
N GLU A 34 -12.46 7.02 -9.89
CA GLU A 34 -11.00 6.97 -10.06
C GLU A 34 -10.26 6.80 -8.73
N LEU A 35 -10.61 7.60 -7.72
CA LEU A 35 -9.97 7.53 -6.40
C LEU A 35 -10.27 6.22 -5.69
N THR A 36 -11.47 5.67 -5.86
CA THR A 36 -11.85 4.36 -5.29
C THR A 36 -11.02 3.24 -5.92
N ALA A 37 -10.81 3.29 -7.25
CA ALA A 37 -9.94 2.34 -7.94
C ALA A 37 -8.48 2.43 -7.43
N GLN A 38 -7.93 3.64 -7.35
CA GLN A 38 -6.57 3.87 -6.83
C GLN A 38 -6.41 3.38 -5.38
N LEU A 39 -7.41 3.61 -4.53
CA LEU A 39 -7.38 3.11 -3.16
C LEU A 39 -7.36 1.58 -3.12
N GLY A 40 -8.15 0.91 -3.95
CA GLY A 40 -8.13 -0.55 -4.08
C GLY A 40 -6.77 -1.11 -4.50
N GLU A 41 -6.08 -0.43 -5.43
CA GLU A 41 -4.71 -0.81 -5.83
C GLU A 41 -3.71 -0.66 -4.68
N LEU A 42 -3.77 0.46 -3.95
CA LEU A 42 -2.92 0.71 -2.79
C LEU A 42 -3.18 -0.29 -1.65
N ASP A 43 -4.45 -0.65 -1.41
CA ASP A 43 -4.82 -1.65 -0.42
C ASP A 43 -4.27 -3.04 -0.79
N ALA A 44 -4.35 -3.42 -2.07
CA ALA A 44 -3.77 -4.65 -2.56
C ALA A 44 -2.24 -4.66 -2.43
N GLU A 45 -1.56 -3.56 -2.75
CA GLU A 45 -0.12 -3.43 -2.56
C GLU A 45 0.27 -3.50 -1.08
N SER A 46 -0.47 -2.81 -0.20
CA SER A 46 -0.28 -2.84 1.25
C SER A 46 -0.42 -4.26 1.80
N GLU A 47 -1.43 -5.01 1.35
CA GLU A 47 -1.64 -6.39 1.75
C GLU A 47 -0.50 -7.30 1.27
N ASN A 48 -0.03 -7.13 0.03
CA ASN A 48 1.13 -7.86 -0.50
C ASN A 48 2.40 -7.59 0.32
N LEU A 49 2.62 -6.33 0.71
CA LEU A 49 3.74 -5.95 1.58
C LEU A 49 3.59 -6.55 2.98
N ARG A 50 2.36 -6.58 3.52
CA ARG A 50 2.05 -7.18 4.82
C ARG A 50 2.33 -8.68 4.83
N VAL A 51 1.90 -9.41 3.79
CA VAL A 51 2.20 -10.83 3.61
C VAL A 51 3.71 -11.05 3.53
N THR A 52 4.41 -10.28 2.69
CA THR A 52 5.88 -10.35 2.57
C THR A 52 6.57 -10.13 3.91
N ARG A 53 6.13 -9.12 4.67
CA ARG A 53 6.66 -8.83 6.02
C ARG A 53 6.41 -10.01 6.97
N LYS A 54 5.20 -10.57 6.99
CA LYS A 54 4.87 -11.73 7.82
C LYS A 54 5.79 -12.89 7.47
N THR A 55 5.89 -13.27 6.20
CA THR A 55 6.76 -14.36 5.72
C THR A 55 8.21 -14.16 6.17
N LEU A 56 8.75 -12.95 6.08
CA LEU A 56 10.13 -12.69 6.51
C LEU A 56 10.33 -12.71 8.04
N LEU A 57 9.31 -12.33 8.82
CA LEU A 57 9.44 -12.18 10.28
C LEU A 57 9.00 -13.42 11.06
N THR A 58 8.06 -14.22 10.54
CA THR A 58 7.53 -15.42 11.19
C THR A 58 8.64 -16.38 11.64
N PRO A 59 9.67 -16.71 10.83
CA PRO A 59 10.72 -17.64 11.27
C PRO A 59 11.48 -17.18 12.52
N PHE A 60 11.68 -15.86 12.67
CA PHE A 60 12.31 -15.29 13.87
C PHE A 60 11.39 -15.34 15.09
N ALA A 61 10.08 -15.19 14.89
CA ALA A 61 9.10 -15.26 15.97
C ALA A 61 8.89 -16.71 16.45
N ASP A 62 8.80 -17.66 15.53
CA ASP A 62 8.55 -19.07 15.84
C ASP A 62 9.75 -19.72 16.53
N THR A 63 10.97 -19.39 16.10
CA THR A 63 12.20 -19.95 16.70
C THR A 63 12.67 -19.17 17.92
N GLY A 64 12.35 -17.88 18.01
CA GLY A 64 12.89 -16.96 19.01
C GLY A 64 14.41 -16.79 18.93
N GLN A 65 15.05 -17.29 17.87
CA GLN A 65 16.50 -17.37 17.75
C GLN A 65 17.01 -16.40 16.66
N PRO A 66 18.22 -15.85 16.83
CA PRO A 66 18.88 -15.14 15.75
C PRO A 66 19.16 -16.07 14.57
N MET A 67 18.91 -15.59 13.34
CA MET A 67 19.09 -16.36 12.10
C MET A 67 20.01 -15.66 11.12
N ARG A 68 20.79 -16.44 10.36
CA ARG A 68 21.51 -15.96 9.18
C ARG A 68 20.57 -15.95 7.97
N ALA A 69 20.96 -15.22 6.91
CA ALA A 69 20.19 -15.19 5.66
C ALA A 69 19.98 -16.59 5.03
N ARG A 70 20.96 -17.49 5.19
CA ARG A 70 20.87 -18.89 4.73
C ARG A 70 19.79 -19.66 5.50
N ASP A 71 19.75 -19.51 6.82
CA ASP A 71 18.78 -20.20 7.68
C ASP A 71 17.36 -19.76 7.33
N LEU A 72 17.20 -18.46 7.00
CA LEU A 72 15.92 -17.94 6.52
C LEU A 72 15.55 -18.47 5.13
N CYS A 73 16.50 -18.65 4.20
CA CYS A 73 16.20 -19.34 2.94
C CYS A 73 15.69 -20.76 3.19
N GLN A 74 16.28 -21.48 4.14
CA GLN A 74 15.84 -22.83 4.51
C GLN A 74 14.45 -22.83 5.15
N ALA A 75 14.19 -21.92 6.10
CA ALA A 75 12.88 -21.80 6.76
C ALA A 75 11.75 -21.42 5.79
N LEU A 76 12.08 -20.74 4.69
CA LEU A 76 11.15 -20.31 3.64
C LEU A 76 11.08 -21.26 2.45
N ASP A 77 11.72 -22.43 2.53
CA ASP A 77 11.82 -23.41 1.43
C ASP A 77 12.33 -22.81 0.11
N LEU A 78 13.26 -21.85 0.21
CA LEU A 78 13.90 -21.19 -0.92
C LEU A 78 15.22 -21.91 -1.27
N PRO A 79 15.53 -22.09 -2.57
CA PRO A 79 16.82 -22.63 -2.97
C PRO A 79 17.99 -21.84 -2.37
N ILE A 80 18.90 -22.53 -1.68
CA ILE A 80 20.09 -21.93 -1.05
C ILE A 80 21.16 -21.69 -2.13
N ILE A 81 20.89 -20.71 -2.98
CA ILE A 81 21.82 -20.23 -4.02
C ILE A 81 22.28 -18.81 -3.67
N PRO A 82 23.45 -18.35 -4.18
CA PRO A 82 23.99 -17.02 -3.87
C PRO A 82 22.98 -15.89 -4.13
N LYS A 83 22.24 -15.96 -5.24
CA LYS A 83 21.21 -14.99 -5.62
C LYS A 83 20.13 -14.81 -4.53
N ASN A 84 19.62 -15.92 -3.99
CA ASN A 84 18.55 -15.89 -3.00
C ASN A 84 19.09 -15.46 -1.63
N THR A 85 20.25 -15.98 -1.25
CA THR A 85 20.88 -15.69 0.04
C THR A 85 21.28 -14.22 0.15
N GLU A 86 21.90 -13.63 -0.88
CA GLU A 86 22.23 -12.20 -0.90
C GLU A 86 20.97 -11.32 -1.00
N GLY A 87 19.97 -11.79 -1.76
CA GLY A 87 18.67 -11.11 -1.87
C GLY A 87 17.89 -11.09 -0.55
N ILE A 88 18.03 -12.12 0.29
CA ILE A 88 17.48 -12.17 1.65
C ILE A 88 18.33 -11.33 2.59
N ARG A 89 19.66 -11.46 2.58
CA ARG A 89 20.57 -10.64 3.39
C ARG A 89 20.33 -9.14 3.20
N SER A 90 20.17 -8.70 1.95
CA SER A 90 19.87 -7.30 1.63
C SER A 90 18.53 -6.83 2.19
N LYS A 91 17.51 -7.72 2.23
CA LYS A 91 16.23 -7.41 2.87
C LYS A 91 16.38 -7.32 4.39
N LEU A 92 17.08 -8.27 5.01
CA LEU A 92 17.32 -8.28 6.46
C LEU A 92 18.10 -7.04 6.91
N LYS A 93 19.17 -6.66 6.19
CA LYS A 93 19.90 -5.41 6.43
C LYS A 93 19.00 -4.17 6.36
N ARG A 94 18.06 -4.11 5.41
CA ARG A 94 17.08 -3.01 5.34
C ARG A 94 16.11 -3.01 6.52
N LEU A 95 15.73 -4.18 7.03
CA LEU A 95 14.90 -4.28 8.25
C LEU A 95 15.68 -3.83 9.49
N VAL A 96 16.98 -4.10 9.56
CA VAL A 96 17.86 -3.59 10.62
C VAL A 96 17.97 -2.06 10.56
N ALA A 97 18.20 -1.49 9.38
CA ALA A 97 18.28 -0.04 9.20
C ALA A 97 16.98 0.70 9.59
N ARG A 98 15.84 -0.02 9.60
CA ARG A 98 14.52 0.49 10.01
C ARG A 98 14.19 0.18 11.48
N GLY A 99 15.10 -0.42 12.23
CA GLY A 99 14.90 -0.81 13.64
C GLY A 99 13.92 -1.96 13.86
N ILE A 100 13.53 -2.68 12.79
CA ILE A 100 12.58 -3.81 12.87
C ILE A 100 13.30 -5.08 13.33
N LEU A 101 14.55 -5.25 12.92
CA LEU A 101 15.45 -6.32 13.37
C LEU A 101 16.69 -5.70 14.00
N THR A 102 17.41 -6.50 14.77
CA THR A 102 18.75 -6.18 15.27
C THR A 102 19.77 -7.08 14.60
N GLU A 103 21.01 -6.61 14.53
CA GLU A 103 22.15 -7.38 14.05
C GLU A 103 23.19 -7.48 15.18
N PRO A 104 23.01 -8.41 16.14
CA PRO A 104 23.93 -8.55 17.26
C PRO A 104 25.36 -8.90 16.82
N GLU A 105 25.49 -9.64 15.73
CA GLU A 105 26.78 -9.98 15.12
C GLU A 105 26.71 -9.78 13.60
N PRO A 106 27.83 -9.44 12.93
CA PRO A 106 27.84 -9.28 11.48
C PRO A 106 27.23 -10.47 10.75
N GLY A 107 26.07 -10.26 10.11
CA GLY A 107 25.30 -11.23 9.33
C GLY A 107 24.33 -12.09 10.13
N LEU A 108 24.20 -11.90 11.44
CA LEU A 108 23.25 -12.57 12.32
C LEU A 108 22.12 -11.61 12.66
N PHE A 109 20.87 -11.97 12.36
CA PHE A 109 19.71 -11.10 12.52
C PHE A 109 18.80 -11.64 13.61
N ALA A 110 18.24 -10.76 14.45
CA ALA A 110 17.35 -11.15 15.54
C ALA A 110 16.19 -10.17 15.70
N GLN A 111 15.08 -10.61 16.29
CA GLN A 111 14.05 -9.69 16.78
C GLN A 111 14.65 -8.77 17.85
N PRO A 112 14.30 -7.47 17.88
CA PRO A 112 14.61 -6.62 19.02
C PRO A 112 14.05 -7.27 20.28
N ARG A 113 14.88 -7.44 21.32
CA ARG A 113 14.37 -7.89 22.61
C ARG A 113 13.43 -6.81 23.15
N ALA A 114 12.21 -7.21 23.50
CA ALA A 114 11.26 -6.35 24.22
C ALA A 114 11.77 -6.00 25.63
#